data_AF-A0A4P8ZIW5-F1
#
_entry.id   AF-A0A4P8ZIW5-F1
#
_cell.length_a   1.000
_cell.length_b   1.000
_cell.length_c   1.000
_cell.angle_alpha   90.00
_cell.angle_beta   90.00
_cell.angle_gamma   90.00
#
_symmetry.space_group_name_H-M   'P 1'
#
loop_
_entity.id
_entity.type
_entity.pdbx_description
1 polymer ?
#
loop_
_entity_poly.entity_id
_entity_poly.type
_entity_poly.pdbx_seq_one_letter_code
_entity_poly.pdbx_strand_id
1 'polypeptide(L)'
;MSTNQPRQTKAQRREAARLKAKELREAEARRARRNTIARRSFIGTAGVAVAGGLGYLVYLGVDAKNKPKSSKFPAPSEGLPSAKANQNGIPKQVLSDASWTYGEGAALDTVGASTPVLDIYFDYSCSHCAEFEGVHTQEINQLLSDKKITLALHPCKLLRQEWTSVVMNAMGVVLDEAPAQSLSFHNAAFELFSQALQTKNQSNMTVEGLVAAATKVNVPKEVSAKFKAAVDANKYKKWVDLGDEAFKARDLEGTPTVFFKGEKVDLNKLQTRTALTELVTGSTPTAQPTQQASQQPSPQPTQQG
;
A
#
# COMPACT_ATOMS: atom_id res chain seq x y z
N MET A 1 -28.17 33.77 -73.65
CA MET A 1 -29.03 34.63 -72.81
C MET A 1 -28.15 35.25 -71.73
N SER A 2 -27.83 36.53 -71.83
CA SER A 2 -26.99 37.25 -70.85
C SER A 2 -27.89 38.16 -70.01
N THR A 3 -27.90 37.98 -68.69
CA THR A 3 -28.68 38.78 -67.75
C THR A 3 -28.02 40.14 -67.50
N ASN A 4 -28.79 41.19 -67.73
CA ASN A 4 -28.39 42.59 -67.61
C ASN A 4 -28.61 43.02 -66.14
N GLN A 5 -27.55 43.20 -65.35
CA GLN A 5 -27.65 43.73 -63.97
C GLN A 5 -27.48 45.25 -63.96
N PRO A 6 -28.36 46.01 -63.29
CA PRO A 6 -28.30 47.47 -63.28
C PRO A 6 -27.06 47.99 -62.53
N ARG A 7 -26.35 48.93 -63.16
CA ARG A 7 -25.13 49.57 -62.65
C ARG A 7 -25.43 50.36 -61.37
N GLN A 8 -24.83 49.98 -60.25
CA GLN A 8 -25.00 50.68 -58.96
C GLN A 8 -24.54 52.15 -59.02
N THR A 9 -25.32 53.01 -58.37
CA THR A 9 -25.07 54.46 -58.35
C THR A 9 -23.82 54.79 -57.52
N LYS A 10 -23.21 55.96 -57.78
CA LYS A 10 -21.97 56.41 -57.11
C LYS A 10 -22.15 56.56 -55.59
N ALA A 11 -23.38 56.84 -55.13
CA ALA A 11 -23.74 56.95 -53.72
C ALA A 11 -23.72 55.59 -53.00
N GLN A 12 -24.33 54.56 -53.61
CA GLN A 12 -24.40 53.20 -53.06
C GLN A 12 -23.01 52.56 -52.88
N ARG A 13 -22.06 52.82 -53.78
CA ARG A 13 -20.67 52.35 -53.67
C ARG A 13 -19.90 53.00 -52.50
N ARG A 14 -20.19 54.25 -52.18
CA ARG A 14 -19.55 54.96 -51.05
C ARG A 14 -20.10 54.47 -49.70
N GLU A 15 -21.38 54.14 -49.63
CA GLU A 15 -22.02 53.61 -48.43
C GLU A 15 -21.57 52.16 -48.14
N ALA A 16 -21.50 51.32 -49.18
CA ALA A 16 -20.95 49.96 -49.07
C ALA A 16 -19.47 49.95 -48.65
N ALA A 17 -18.66 50.91 -49.12
CA ALA A 17 -17.27 51.06 -48.69
C ALA A 17 -17.15 51.49 -47.22
N ARG A 18 -18.04 52.37 -46.74
CA ARG A 18 -18.08 52.80 -45.33
C ARG A 18 -18.52 51.67 -44.40
N LEU A 19 -19.48 50.84 -44.80
CA LEU A 19 -19.93 49.68 -44.02
C LEU A 19 -18.82 48.62 -43.93
N LYS A 20 -18.16 48.27 -45.04
CA LYS A 20 -16.99 47.36 -45.02
C LYS A 20 -15.85 47.89 -44.16
N ALA A 21 -15.59 49.19 -44.19
CA ALA A 21 -14.55 49.81 -43.36
C ALA A 21 -14.89 49.81 -41.86
N LYS A 22 -16.18 49.74 -41.49
CA LYS A 22 -16.64 49.60 -40.10
C LYS A 22 -16.54 48.16 -39.64
N GLU A 23 -16.95 47.21 -40.49
CA GLU A 23 -16.87 45.78 -40.22
C GLU A 23 -15.43 45.28 -40.07
N LEU A 24 -14.51 45.74 -40.93
CA LEU A 24 -13.08 45.43 -40.82
C LEU A 24 -12.48 45.96 -39.51
N ARG A 25 -12.84 47.18 -39.10
CA ARG A 25 -12.39 47.75 -37.81
C ARG A 25 -12.93 46.98 -36.61
N GLU A 26 -14.18 46.54 -36.66
CA GLU A 26 -14.75 45.70 -35.59
C GLU A 26 -14.15 44.29 -35.56
N ALA A 27 -13.81 43.72 -36.72
CA ALA A 27 -13.13 42.44 -36.82
C ALA A 27 -11.68 42.52 -36.30
N GLU A 28 -10.96 43.59 -36.61
CA GLU A 28 -9.61 43.85 -36.08
C GLU A 28 -9.64 44.10 -34.56
N ALA A 29 -10.60 44.87 -34.05
CA ALA A 29 -10.78 45.08 -32.61
C ALA A 29 -11.12 43.78 -31.86
N ARG A 30 -11.93 42.89 -32.45
CA ARG A 30 -12.23 41.56 -31.90
C ARG A 30 -11.00 40.64 -31.91
N ARG A 31 -10.19 40.67 -32.98
CA ARG A 31 -8.92 39.92 -33.06
C ARG A 31 -7.89 40.43 -32.06
N ALA A 32 -7.75 41.75 -31.91
CA ALA A 32 -6.86 42.36 -30.94
C ALA A 32 -7.26 41.99 -29.50
N ARG A 33 -8.55 42.08 -29.14
CA ARG A 33 -9.04 41.66 -27.81
C ARG A 33 -8.79 40.17 -27.54
N ARG A 34 -9.04 39.28 -28.53
CA ARG A 34 -8.75 37.84 -28.38
C ARG A 34 -7.26 37.56 -28.17
N ASN A 35 -6.38 38.22 -28.92
CA ASN A 35 -4.93 38.00 -28.79
C ASN A 35 -4.37 38.54 -27.48
N THR A 36 -4.89 39.66 -26.95
CA THR A 36 -4.45 40.19 -25.65
C THR A 36 -4.87 39.30 -24.48
N ILE A 37 -6.08 38.72 -24.54
CA ILE A 37 -6.56 37.76 -23.53
C ILE A 37 -5.74 36.46 -23.60
N ALA A 38 -5.56 35.89 -24.78
CA ALA A 38 -4.77 34.66 -24.96
C ALA A 38 -3.31 34.82 -24.47
N ARG A 39 -2.67 35.98 -24.74
CA ARG A 39 -1.29 36.25 -24.30
C ARG A 39 -1.18 36.43 -22.78
N ARG A 40 -2.19 36.98 -22.11
CA ARG A 40 -2.24 37.12 -20.65
C ARG A 40 -2.53 35.79 -19.94
N SER A 41 -3.40 34.95 -20.50
CA SER A 41 -3.68 33.62 -19.94
C SER A 41 -2.46 32.69 -20.02
N PHE A 42 -1.67 32.73 -21.10
CA PHE A 42 -0.49 31.87 -21.26
C PHE A 42 0.63 32.20 -20.24
N ILE A 43 0.78 33.47 -19.87
CA ILE A 43 1.78 33.92 -18.88
C ILE A 43 1.35 33.53 -17.45
N GLY A 44 0.04 33.56 -17.15
CA GLY A 44 -0.50 33.16 -15.84
C GLY A 44 -0.33 31.66 -15.54
N THR A 45 -0.61 30.79 -16.51
CA THR A 45 -0.53 29.33 -16.30
C THR A 45 0.91 28.81 -16.29
N ALA A 46 1.80 29.39 -17.10
CA ALA A 46 3.22 29.01 -17.12
C ALA A 46 3.99 29.48 -15.87
N GLY A 47 3.66 30.67 -15.35
CA GLY A 47 4.30 31.20 -14.14
C GLY A 47 3.97 30.40 -12.87
N VAL A 48 2.72 29.95 -12.73
CA VAL A 48 2.27 29.16 -11.57
C VAL A 48 2.88 27.74 -11.58
N ALA A 49 3.03 27.11 -12.75
CA ALA A 49 3.64 25.79 -12.85
C ALA A 49 5.15 25.80 -12.55
N VAL A 50 5.88 26.82 -13.02
CA VAL A 50 7.34 26.92 -12.79
C VAL A 50 7.65 27.34 -11.34
N ALA A 51 6.90 28.28 -10.78
CA ALA A 51 7.07 28.67 -9.36
C ALA A 51 6.62 27.56 -8.40
N GLY A 52 5.53 26.84 -8.72
CA GLY A 52 5.07 25.68 -7.95
C GLY A 52 6.04 24.50 -8.04
N GLY A 53 6.58 24.22 -9.24
CA GLY A 53 7.57 23.16 -9.45
C GLY A 53 8.92 23.45 -8.79
N LEU A 54 9.44 24.66 -8.93
CA LEU A 54 10.67 25.09 -8.23
C LEU A 54 10.45 25.17 -6.72
N GLY A 55 9.30 25.66 -6.27
CA GLY A 55 8.92 25.66 -4.85
C GLY A 55 8.84 24.25 -4.27
N TYR A 56 8.29 23.29 -5.01
CA TYR A 56 8.23 21.88 -4.62
C TYR A 56 9.62 21.22 -4.61
N LEU A 57 10.48 21.51 -5.58
CA LEU A 57 11.86 21.02 -5.59
C LEU A 57 12.73 21.62 -4.48
N VAL A 58 12.54 22.91 -4.18
CA VAL A 58 13.19 23.57 -3.03
C VAL A 58 12.63 23.01 -1.72
N TYR A 59 11.33 22.76 -1.63
CA TYR A 59 10.71 22.09 -0.48
C TYR A 59 11.31 20.69 -0.27
N LEU A 60 11.39 19.86 -1.30
CA LEU A 60 12.03 18.54 -1.23
C LEU A 60 13.53 18.63 -0.85
N GLY A 61 14.24 19.65 -1.34
CA GLY A 61 15.65 19.88 -1.02
C GLY A 61 15.88 20.41 0.39
N VAL A 62 14.96 21.21 0.94
CA VAL A 62 14.99 21.69 2.33
C VAL A 62 14.55 20.59 3.29
N ASP A 63 13.55 19.79 2.92
CA ASP A 63 13.09 18.62 3.67
C ASP A 63 14.20 17.56 3.77
N ALA A 64 14.91 17.29 2.67
CA ALA A 64 16.08 16.42 2.66
C ALA A 64 17.24 16.94 3.53
N LYS A 65 17.43 18.26 3.62
CA LYS A 65 18.47 18.88 4.47
C LYS A 65 18.09 18.99 5.95
N ASN A 66 16.80 18.91 6.26
CA ASN A 66 16.26 18.95 7.62
C ASN A 66 16.12 17.57 8.26
N LYS A 67 16.48 16.48 7.57
CA LYS A 67 16.50 15.15 8.21
C LYS A 67 17.65 15.05 9.23
N PRO A 68 17.36 14.61 10.47
CA PRO A 68 18.39 14.38 11.47
C PRO A 68 19.32 13.23 11.05
N LYS A 69 20.50 13.22 11.67
CA LYS A 69 21.61 12.25 11.57
C LYS A 69 21.15 10.85 11.14
N SER A 70 21.88 10.26 10.18
CA SER A 70 21.76 8.87 9.72
C SER A 70 21.18 7.96 10.82
N SER A 71 19.90 7.63 10.67
CA SER A 71 19.22 6.68 11.55
C SER A 71 20.02 5.38 11.56
N LYS A 72 20.09 4.70 12.71
CA LYS A 72 20.71 3.37 12.85
C LYS A 72 20.12 2.35 11.85
N PHE A 73 18.91 2.61 11.37
CA PHE A 73 18.16 1.77 10.45
C PHE A 73 17.95 2.47 9.10
N PRO A 74 17.97 1.75 7.97
CA PRO A 74 17.63 2.31 6.67
C PRO A 74 16.22 2.91 6.67
N ALA A 75 16.06 4.03 5.98
CA ALA A 75 14.75 4.57 5.66
C ALA A 75 14.03 3.63 4.67
N PRO A 76 12.68 3.60 4.63
CA PRO A 76 11.96 2.77 3.66
C PRO A 76 12.37 3.00 2.19
N SER A 77 12.72 4.24 1.83
CA SER A 77 13.25 4.60 0.49
C SER A 77 14.64 4.03 0.18
N GLU A 78 15.39 3.64 1.21
CA GLU A 78 16.73 3.04 1.09
C GLU A 78 16.67 1.51 0.98
N GLY A 79 15.48 0.92 1.12
CA GLY A 79 15.24 -0.51 1.05
C GLY A 79 15.49 -1.26 2.37
N LEU A 80 15.51 -2.58 2.28
CA LEU A 80 15.69 -3.46 3.43
C LEU A 80 17.16 -3.54 3.86
N PRO A 81 17.46 -3.70 5.17
CA PRO A 81 18.81 -3.98 5.61
C PRO A 81 19.34 -5.28 5.00
N SER A 82 20.62 -5.28 4.61
CA SER A 82 21.31 -6.50 4.16
C SER A 82 21.78 -7.38 5.32
N ALA A 83 21.84 -6.85 6.54
CA ALA A 83 22.33 -7.54 7.72
C ALA A 83 21.21 -8.15 8.57
N LYS A 84 21.45 -9.35 9.09
CA LYS A 84 20.67 -9.95 10.17
C LYS A 84 20.95 -9.27 11.50
N ALA A 85 19.97 -9.28 12.40
CA ALA A 85 20.17 -8.79 13.76
C ALA A 85 21.21 -9.61 14.54
N ASN A 86 21.25 -10.94 14.33
CA ASN A 86 22.25 -11.88 14.84
C ASN A 86 22.58 -11.69 16.34
N GLN A 87 21.55 -11.60 17.19
CA GLN A 87 21.70 -11.43 18.63
C GLN A 87 20.86 -12.46 19.40
N ASN A 88 21.38 -12.94 20.53
CA ASN A 88 20.62 -13.79 21.44
C ASN A 88 19.36 -13.06 21.93
N GLY A 89 18.21 -13.72 21.84
CA GLY A 89 16.90 -13.13 22.15
C GLY A 89 16.23 -12.41 20.98
N ILE A 90 16.76 -12.61 19.76
CA ILE A 90 16.13 -12.21 18.50
C ILE A 90 16.10 -13.43 17.58
N PRO A 91 14.98 -13.72 16.87
CA PRO A 91 14.92 -14.85 15.96
C PRO A 91 15.99 -14.74 14.85
N LYS A 92 16.53 -15.88 14.40
CA LYS A 92 17.65 -15.93 13.43
C LYS A 92 17.31 -15.27 12.10
N GLN A 93 16.04 -15.30 11.73
CA GLN A 93 15.54 -14.81 10.44
C GLN A 93 15.33 -13.30 10.43
N VAL A 94 15.40 -12.64 11.58
CA VAL A 94 15.12 -11.20 11.71
C VAL A 94 16.30 -10.35 11.24
N LEU A 95 16.00 -9.33 10.44
CA LEU A 95 16.93 -8.32 9.95
C LEU A 95 17.31 -7.33 11.05
N SER A 96 18.37 -6.54 10.82
CA SER A 96 18.91 -5.61 11.82
C SER A 96 17.94 -4.51 12.25
N ASP A 97 16.82 -4.32 11.54
CA ASP A 97 15.74 -3.37 11.85
C ASP A 97 14.50 -4.03 12.47
N ALA A 98 14.65 -5.22 13.05
CA ALA A 98 13.60 -6.06 13.63
C ALA A 98 12.58 -6.65 12.64
N SER A 99 12.69 -6.36 11.35
CA SER A 99 11.78 -6.92 10.35
C SER A 99 12.13 -8.34 9.95
N TRP A 100 11.20 -9.03 9.30
CA TRP A 100 11.48 -10.25 8.55
C TRP A 100 10.73 -10.21 7.21
N THR A 101 11.17 -11.02 6.25
CA THR A 101 10.78 -10.84 4.84
C THR A 101 10.38 -12.14 4.15
N TYR A 102 9.49 -12.02 3.16
CA TYR A 102 9.13 -13.08 2.20
C TYR A 102 9.34 -12.54 0.78
N GLY A 103 10.00 -13.29 -0.12
CA GLY A 103 10.39 -12.80 -1.45
C GLY A 103 10.47 -13.91 -2.50
N GLU A 104 11.31 -13.76 -3.52
CA GLU A 104 11.37 -14.72 -4.63
C GLU A 104 11.90 -16.10 -4.18
N GLY A 105 10.95 -16.96 -3.83
CA GLY A 105 11.15 -18.27 -3.21
C GLY A 105 10.35 -18.32 -1.91
N ALA A 106 9.52 -19.34 -1.69
CA ALA A 106 8.76 -19.54 -0.45
C ALA A 106 9.65 -19.81 0.79
N ALA A 107 10.94 -19.47 0.72
CA ALA A 107 11.92 -19.53 1.78
C ALA A 107 12.15 -18.12 2.34
N LEU A 108 12.40 -18.03 3.64
CA LEU A 108 12.94 -16.82 4.25
C LEU A 108 14.30 -16.50 3.59
N ASP A 109 14.63 -15.21 3.47
CA ASP A 109 15.95 -14.68 3.10
C ASP A 109 16.28 -14.52 1.61
N THR A 110 15.30 -14.61 0.71
CA THR A 110 15.49 -14.14 -0.67
C THR A 110 15.03 -12.69 -0.79
N VAL A 111 15.95 -11.73 -0.62
CA VAL A 111 15.75 -10.37 -1.17
C VAL A 111 15.74 -10.54 -2.68
N GLY A 112 14.56 -10.65 -3.28
CA GLY A 112 14.43 -10.68 -4.73
C GLY A 112 14.93 -9.34 -5.26
N ALA A 113 16.10 -9.32 -5.91
CA ALA A 113 16.68 -8.11 -6.49
C ALA A 113 15.77 -7.45 -7.57
N SER A 114 14.65 -8.09 -7.94
CA SER A 114 13.75 -7.71 -9.02
C SER A 114 12.32 -7.35 -8.58
N THR A 115 11.91 -7.61 -7.32
CA THR A 115 10.52 -7.34 -6.88
C THR A 115 10.45 -6.17 -5.90
N PRO A 116 9.49 -5.23 -6.08
CA PRO A 116 9.35 -4.10 -5.18
C PRO A 116 8.97 -4.53 -3.76
N VAL A 117 9.50 -3.82 -2.76
CA VAL A 117 9.23 -4.09 -1.35
C VAL A 117 7.89 -3.47 -0.94
N LEU A 118 7.07 -4.26 -0.23
CA LEU A 118 5.90 -3.84 0.53
C LEU A 118 6.22 -3.94 2.02
N ASP A 119 6.45 -2.80 2.66
CA ASP A 119 6.72 -2.72 4.10
C ASP A 119 5.41 -2.51 4.86
N ILE A 120 5.17 -3.34 5.88
CA ILE A 120 4.02 -3.20 6.78
C ILE A 120 4.54 -3.08 8.21
N TYR A 121 4.36 -1.90 8.80
CA TYR A 121 4.63 -1.64 10.21
C TYR A 121 3.37 -1.87 11.01
N PHE A 122 3.43 -2.76 12.01
CA PHE A 122 2.25 -3.21 12.73
C PHE A 122 2.51 -3.47 14.21
N ASP A 123 1.43 -3.48 14.99
CA ASP A 123 1.38 -3.93 16.38
C ASP A 123 0.30 -5.01 16.47
N TYR A 124 0.62 -6.18 17.04
CA TYR A 124 -0.33 -7.29 17.18
C TYR A 124 -1.56 -6.97 18.05
N SER A 125 -1.51 -5.89 18.83
CA SER A 125 -2.62 -5.40 19.64
C SER A 125 -3.37 -4.23 18.99
N CYS A 126 -3.04 -3.85 17.76
CA CYS A 126 -3.70 -2.77 17.04
C CYS A 126 -4.90 -3.28 16.25
N SER A 127 -6.10 -2.74 16.54
CA SER A 127 -7.33 -3.12 15.84
C SER A 127 -7.29 -2.79 14.35
N HIS A 128 -6.67 -1.68 13.96
CA HIS A 128 -6.51 -1.30 12.55
C HIS A 128 -5.52 -2.21 11.82
N CYS A 129 -4.49 -2.74 12.51
CA CYS A 129 -3.61 -3.76 11.92
C CYS A 129 -4.36 -5.08 11.69
N ALA A 130 -5.20 -5.48 12.65
CA ALA A 130 -6.00 -6.69 12.53
C ALA A 130 -7.04 -6.59 11.40
N GLU A 131 -7.65 -5.41 11.23
CA GLU A 131 -8.54 -5.12 10.10
C GLU A 131 -7.78 -5.16 8.77
N PHE A 132 -6.64 -4.47 8.68
CA PHE A 132 -5.78 -4.47 7.50
C PHE A 132 -5.39 -5.90 7.09
N GLU A 133 -4.91 -6.70 8.04
CA GLU A 133 -4.55 -8.10 7.79
C GLU A 133 -5.78 -8.89 7.29
N GLY A 134 -6.92 -8.78 7.96
CA GLY A 134 -8.15 -9.48 7.57
C GLY A 134 -8.66 -9.13 6.16
N VAL A 135 -8.45 -7.88 5.70
CA VAL A 135 -8.82 -7.43 4.36
C VAL A 135 -7.82 -7.89 3.30
N HIS A 136 -6.52 -7.79 3.60
CA HIS A 136 -5.47 -7.86 2.58
C HIS A 136 -4.70 -9.18 2.54
N THR A 137 -4.86 -10.05 3.53
CA THR A 137 -4.09 -11.30 3.64
C THR A 137 -4.15 -12.16 2.37
N GLN A 138 -5.31 -12.25 1.72
CA GLN A 138 -5.49 -13.05 0.51
C GLN A 138 -4.70 -12.47 -0.67
N GLU A 139 -4.80 -11.16 -0.90
CA GLU A 139 -4.09 -10.53 -2.01
C GLU A 139 -2.58 -10.42 -1.77
N ILE A 140 -2.14 -10.23 -0.52
CA ILE A 140 -0.70 -10.27 -0.18
C ILE A 140 -0.12 -11.65 -0.50
N ASN A 141 -0.80 -12.74 -0.12
CA ASN A 141 -0.38 -14.09 -0.44
C ASN A 141 -0.33 -14.34 -1.96
N GLN A 142 -1.33 -13.83 -2.70
CA GLN A 142 -1.35 -13.95 -4.16
C GLN A 142 -0.19 -13.16 -4.80
N LEU A 143 0.07 -11.94 -4.35
CA LEU A 143 1.18 -11.11 -4.83
C LEU A 143 2.55 -11.74 -4.55
N LEU A 144 2.72 -12.41 -3.41
CA LEU A 144 3.91 -13.20 -3.10
C LEU A 144 4.04 -14.41 -4.02
N SER A 145 2.96 -15.18 -4.21
CA SER A 145 2.92 -16.33 -5.11
C SER A 145 3.25 -15.96 -6.56
N ASP A 146 2.71 -14.83 -7.02
CA ASP A 146 2.93 -14.28 -8.36
C ASP A 146 4.27 -13.55 -8.50
N LYS A 147 5.09 -13.56 -7.43
CA LYS A 147 6.41 -12.92 -7.38
C LYS A 147 6.35 -11.44 -7.75
N LYS A 148 5.31 -10.73 -7.30
CA LYS A 148 5.07 -9.31 -7.57
C LYS A 148 5.63 -8.40 -6.50
N ILE A 149 5.82 -8.92 -5.28
CA ILE A 149 6.34 -8.16 -4.15
C ILE A 149 7.41 -8.96 -3.40
N THR A 150 8.26 -8.24 -2.68
CA THR A 150 8.90 -8.74 -1.46
C THR A 150 8.11 -8.16 -0.29
N LEU A 151 7.54 -8.99 0.57
CA LEU A 151 6.85 -8.54 1.78
C LEU A 151 7.86 -8.38 2.91
N ALA A 152 7.81 -7.24 3.61
CA ALA A 152 8.58 -6.99 4.82
C ALA A 152 7.63 -6.64 5.97
N LEU A 153 7.67 -7.44 7.03
CA LEU A 153 6.84 -7.29 8.22
C LEU A 153 7.68 -6.69 9.35
N HIS A 154 7.28 -5.51 9.82
CA HIS A 154 7.98 -4.71 10.84
C HIS A 154 7.14 -4.64 12.13
N PRO A 155 7.39 -5.51 13.12
CA PRO A 155 6.65 -5.50 14.36
C PRO A 155 7.09 -4.36 15.28
N CYS A 156 6.16 -3.84 16.06
CA CYS A 156 6.41 -2.94 17.19
C CYS A 156 5.37 -3.18 18.30
N LYS A 157 5.61 -2.63 19.49
CA LYS A 157 4.71 -2.60 20.65
C LYS A 157 4.30 -1.15 20.97
N LEU A 158 3.88 -0.41 19.93
CA LEU A 158 3.45 0.98 20.04
C LEU A 158 2.34 1.19 21.09
N LEU A 159 1.38 0.27 21.16
CA LEU A 159 0.22 0.35 22.06
C LEU A 159 0.52 -0.12 23.49
N ARG A 160 1.75 -0.59 23.75
CA ARG A 160 2.24 -1.04 25.07
C ARG A 160 1.41 -2.16 25.70
N GLN A 161 0.66 -2.91 24.89
CA GLN A 161 -0.16 -4.02 25.36
C GLN A 161 0.67 -5.29 25.50
N GLU A 162 0.57 -5.97 26.64
CA GLU A 162 1.33 -7.22 26.89
C GLU A 162 1.03 -8.31 25.87
N TRP A 163 -0.17 -8.31 25.30
CA TRP A 163 -0.55 -9.24 24.24
C TRP A 163 0.45 -9.24 23.08
N THR A 164 0.98 -8.08 22.67
CA THR A 164 2.00 -7.99 21.62
C THR A 164 3.28 -8.73 21.99
N SER A 165 3.73 -8.64 23.25
CA SER A 165 4.89 -9.40 23.72
C SER A 165 4.62 -10.91 23.76
N VAL A 166 3.40 -11.32 24.12
CA VAL A 166 3.01 -12.74 24.10
C VAL A 166 3.05 -13.28 22.67
N VAL A 167 2.43 -12.59 21.71
CA VAL A 167 2.43 -12.99 20.30
C VAL A 167 3.83 -12.97 19.71
N MET A 168 4.63 -11.93 19.96
CA MET A 168 6.01 -11.85 19.46
C MET A 168 6.90 -12.96 20.03
N ASN A 169 6.70 -13.39 21.28
CA ASN A 169 7.44 -14.53 21.82
C ASN A 169 7.07 -15.85 21.12
N ALA A 170 5.78 -16.08 20.84
CA ALA A 170 5.32 -17.25 20.09
C ALA A 170 5.80 -17.20 18.62
N MET A 171 5.67 -16.04 17.97
CA MET A 171 6.14 -15.83 16.60
C MET A 171 7.64 -16.04 16.50
N GLY A 172 8.42 -15.60 17.50
CA GLY A 172 9.86 -15.83 17.52
C GLY A 172 10.23 -17.31 17.50
N VAL A 173 9.49 -18.14 18.24
CA VAL A 173 9.63 -19.61 18.19
C VAL A 173 9.30 -20.14 16.80
N VAL A 174 8.21 -19.68 16.18
CA VAL A 174 7.82 -20.10 14.82
C VAL A 174 8.87 -19.69 13.78
N LEU A 175 9.41 -18.48 13.85
CA LEU A 175 10.46 -18.02 12.94
C LEU A 175 11.74 -18.85 13.07
N ASP A 176 12.11 -19.25 14.30
CA ASP A 176 13.32 -20.05 14.54
C ASP A 176 13.18 -21.53 14.16
N GLU A 177 11.98 -22.11 14.33
CA GLU A 177 11.81 -23.57 14.29
C GLU A 177 10.74 -24.09 13.31
N ALA A 178 9.81 -23.23 12.87
CA ALA A 178 8.78 -23.55 11.88
C ALA A 178 8.59 -22.41 10.85
N PRO A 179 9.68 -21.94 10.21
CA PRO A 179 9.65 -20.73 9.38
C PRO A 179 8.68 -20.81 8.20
N ALA A 180 8.44 -22.01 7.66
CA ALA A 180 7.51 -22.22 6.56
C ALA A 180 6.05 -21.87 6.92
N GLN A 181 5.68 -21.93 8.22
CA GLN A 181 4.35 -21.62 8.73
C GLN A 181 4.23 -20.19 9.26
N SER A 182 5.32 -19.41 9.26
CA SER A 182 5.38 -18.11 9.91
C SER A 182 4.35 -17.10 9.39
N LEU A 183 4.15 -17.03 8.07
CA LEU A 183 3.13 -16.12 7.50
C LEU A 183 1.72 -16.57 7.89
N SER A 184 1.41 -17.86 7.75
CA SER A 184 0.09 -18.36 8.16
C SER A 184 -0.16 -18.16 9.66
N PHE A 185 0.88 -18.33 10.50
CA PHE A 185 0.78 -18.09 11.93
C PHE A 185 0.61 -16.59 12.27
N HIS A 186 1.27 -15.70 11.53
CA HIS A 186 1.07 -14.25 11.66
C HIS A 186 -0.40 -13.90 11.47
N ASN A 187 -1.01 -14.41 10.40
CA ASN A 187 -2.39 -14.15 10.04
C ASN A 187 -3.34 -14.75 11.09
N ALA A 188 -3.06 -15.97 11.56
CA ALA A 188 -3.87 -16.63 12.58
C ALA A 188 -3.82 -15.92 13.95
N ALA A 189 -2.69 -15.30 14.31
CA ALA A 189 -2.58 -14.50 15.52
C ALA A 189 -3.43 -13.21 15.44
N PHE A 190 -3.46 -12.55 14.26
CA PHE A 190 -4.37 -11.44 14.03
C PHE A 190 -5.84 -11.87 13.97
N GLU A 191 -6.15 -13.03 13.38
CA GLU A 191 -7.51 -13.59 13.36
C GLU A 191 -8.04 -13.79 14.79
N LEU A 192 -7.20 -14.32 15.68
CA LEU A 192 -7.52 -14.49 17.09
C LEU A 192 -7.87 -13.15 17.77
N PHE A 193 -7.09 -12.09 17.50
CA PHE A 193 -7.38 -10.76 18.02
C PHE A 193 -8.65 -10.15 17.41
N SER A 194 -8.86 -10.29 16.10
CA SER A 194 -10.07 -9.87 15.40
C SER A 194 -11.33 -10.53 15.97
N GLN A 195 -11.30 -11.84 16.26
CA GLN A 195 -12.40 -12.55 16.88
C GLN A 195 -12.71 -12.00 18.28
N ALA A 196 -11.67 -11.69 19.08
CA ALA A 196 -11.86 -11.09 20.39
C ALA A 196 -12.49 -9.69 20.32
N LEU A 197 -12.11 -8.88 19.33
CA LEU A 197 -12.71 -7.55 19.09
C LEU A 197 -14.18 -7.63 18.68
N GLN A 198 -14.54 -8.60 17.82
CA GLN A 198 -15.90 -8.80 17.32
C GLN A 198 -16.83 -9.36 18.39
N THR A 199 -16.40 -10.40 19.09
CA THR A 199 -17.23 -11.13 20.08
C THR A 199 -17.18 -10.49 21.47
N LYS A 200 -16.25 -9.57 21.71
CA LYS A 200 -15.90 -9.04 23.04
C LYS A 200 -15.43 -10.12 24.03
N ASN A 201 -15.08 -11.30 23.53
CA ASN A 201 -14.56 -12.41 24.32
C ASN A 201 -13.05 -12.56 24.12
N GLN A 202 -12.28 -12.34 25.19
CA GLN A 202 -10.82 -12.44 25.18
C GLN A 202 -10.31 -13.79 25.71
N SER A 203 -11.19 -14.78 25.95
CA SER A 203 -10.81 -16.08 26.54
C SER A 203 -9.71 -16.81 25.77
N ASN A 204 -9.61 -16.57 24.47
CA ASN A 204 -8.62 -17.19 23.59
C ASN A 204 -7.36 -16.33 23.42
N MET A 205 -7.30 -15.10 23.96
CA MET A 205 -6.09 -14.25 23.94
C MET A 205 -5.08 -14.71 25.00
N THR A 206 -4.65 -15.96 24.88
CA THR A 206 -3.75 -16.66 25.78
C THR A 206 -2.69 -17.43 25.00
N VAL A 207 -1.71 -18.00 25.70
CA VAL A 207 -0.72 -18.90 25.09
C VAL A 207 -1.40 -20.12 24.48
N GLU A 208 -2.40 -20.68 25.16
CA GLU A 208 -3.16 -21.84 24.69
C GLU A 208 -3.94 -21.52 23.41
N GLY A 209 -4.50 -20.31 23.32
CA GLY A 209 -5.13 -19.85 22.08
C GLY A 209 -4.14 -19.71 20.93
N LEU A 210 -2.91 -19.24 21.20
CA LEU A 210 -1.83 -19.22 20.19
C LEU A 210 -1.38 -20.63 19.79
N VAL A 211 -1.33 -21.59 20.71
CA VAL A 211 -1.07 -23.00 20.38
C VAL A 211 -2.17 -23.58 19.48
N ALA A 212 -3.44 -23.25 19.76
CA ALA A 212 -4.56 -23.66 18.91
C ALA A 212 -4.49 -23.02 17.52
N ALA A 213 -4.15 -21.73 17.44
CA ALA A 213 -3.94 -21.02 16.18
C ALA A 213 -2.77 -21.62 15.37
N ALA A 214 -1.66 -21.94 16.02
CA ALA A 214 -0.51 -22.62 15.43
C ALA A 214 -0.89 -24.00 14.88
N THR A 215 -1.69 -24.76 15.62
CA THR A 215 -2.20 -26.06 15.18
C THR A 215 -3.08 -25.93 13.93
N LYS A 216 -3.97 -24.93 13.88
CA LYS A 216 -4.84 -24.66 12.71
C LYS A 216 -4.03 -24.44 11.42
N VAL A 217 -2.84 -23.86 11.54
CA VAL A 217 -1.96 -23.56 10.40
C VAL A 217 -0.79 -24.54 10.27
N ASN A 218 -0.91 -25.72 10.88
CA ASN A 218 0.03 -26.84 10.76
C ASN A 218 1.46 -26.54 11.26
N VAL A 219 1.63 -25.63 12.23
CA VAL A 219 2.89 -25.55 13.00
C VAL A 219 3.07 -26.87 13.75
N PRO A 220 4.26 -27.51 13.71
CA PRO A 220 4.49 -28.76 14.42
C PRO A 220 4.24 -28.63 15.92
N LYS A 221 3.66 -29.66 16.54
CA LYS A 221 3.22 -29.63 17.95
C LYS A 221 4.39 -29.42 18.91
N GLU A 222 5.54 -29.99 18.59
CA GLU A 222 6.79 -29.84 19.33
C GLU A 222 7.35 -28.41 19.30
N VAL A 223 7.00 -27.64 18.26
CA VAL A 223 7.35 -26.22 18.14
C VAL A 223 6.37 -25.37 18.96
N SER A 224 5.06 -25.56 18.78
CA SER A 224 4.05 -24.78 19.53
C SER A 224 4.06 -25.08 21.04
N ALA A 225 4.47 -26.29 21.45
CA ALA A 225 4.67 -26.63 22.86
C ALA A 225 5.71 -25.74 23.56
N LYS A 226 6.60 -25.08 22.83
CA LYS A 226 7.64 -24.17 23.37
C LYS A 226 7.13 -22.74 23.61
N PHE A 227 5.93 -22.40 23.15
CA PHE A 227 5.38 -21.04 23.27
C PHE A 227 5.31 -20.60 24.73
N LYS A 228 4.77 -21.45 25.61
CA LYS A 228 4.66 -21.13 27.04
C LYS A 228 6.01 -20.77 27.65
N ALA A 229 7.02 -21.61 27.44
CA ALA A 229 8.37 -21.36 27.97
C ALA A 229 8.98 -20.07 27.40
N ALA A 230 8.78 -19.79 26.11
CA ALA A 230 9.27 -18.56 25.49
C ALA A 230 8.58 -17.31 26.06
N VAL A 231 7.27 -17.36 26.27
CA VAL A 231 6.47 -16.27 26.86
C VAL A 231 6.85 -16.05 28.33
N ASP A 232 6.88 -17.12 29.14
CA ASP A 232 7.21 -17.05 30.57
C ASP A 232 8.62 -16.49 30.81
N ALA A 233 9.59 -16.85 29.95
CA ALA A 233 10.96 -16.35 30.02
C ALA A 233 11.16 -14.99 29.31
N ASN A 234 10.13 -14.47 28.65
CA ASN A 234 10.21 -13.33 27.72
C ASN A 234 11.42 -13.44 26.77
N LYS A 235 11.60 -14.63 26.20
CA LYS A 235 12.78 -15.05 25.42
C LYS A 235 13.17 -14.05 24.33
N TYR A 236 12.18 -13.46 23.67
CA TYR A 236 12.36 -12.55 22.54
C TYR A 236 12.16 -11.07 22.92
N LYS A 237 12.32 -10.69 24.19
CA LYS A 237 12.20 -9.29 24.64
C LYS A 237 13.06 -8.33 23.82
N LYS A 238 14.30 -8.71 23.51
CA LYS A 238 15.21 -7.85 22.73
C LYS A 238 14.69 -7.59 21.32
N TRP A 239 13.95 -8.53 20.74
CA TRP A 239 13.30 -8.32 19.45
C TRP A 239 12.14 -7.32 19.55
N VAL A 240 11.33 -7.40 20.61
CA VAL A 240 10.30 -6.40 20.91
C VAL A 240 10.91 -5.01 21.06
N ASP A 241 11.96 -4.89 21.87
CA ASP A 241 12.66 -3.62 22.10
C ASP A 241 13.28 -3.06 20.81
N LEU A 242 13.85 -3.92 19.96
CA LEU A 242 14.42 -3.52 18.67
C LEU A 242 13.35 -3.04 17.69
N GLY A 243 12.16 -3.65 17.69
CA GLY A 243 11.02 -3.22 16.89
C GLY A 243 10.57 -1.81 17.26
N ASP A 244 10.46 -1.52 18.55
CA ASP A 244 10.14 -0.17 19.05
C ASP A 244 11.23 0.85 18.71
N GLU A 245 12.50 0.47 18.84
CA GLU A 245 13.64 1.31 18.48
C GLU A 245 13.61 1.67 16.99
N ALA A 246 13.39 0.67 16.11
CA ALA A 246 13.34 0.84 14.67
C ALA A 246 12.11 1.65 14.21
N PHE A 247 10.95 1.44 14.83
CA PHE A 247 9.74 2.22 14.58
C PHE A 247 9.94 3.70 14.94
N LYS A 248 10.48 3.96 16.13
CA LYS A 248 10.76 5.32 16.62
C LYS A 248 11.82 6.04 15.80
N ALA A 249 12.89 5.35 15.40
CA ALA A 249 13.98 5.93 14.61
C ALA A 249 13.55 6.40 13.21
N ARG A 250 12.39 5.92 12.74
CA ARG A 250 11.77 6.30 11.46
C ARG A 250 10.69 7.37 11.61
N ASP A 251 10.52 7.92 12.81
CA ASP A 251 9.52 8.94 13.16
C ASP A 251 8.10 8.55 12.72
N LEU A 252 7.75 7.26 12.84
CA LEU A 252 6.41 6.77 12.54
C LEU A 252 5.45 7.09 13.68
N GLU A 253 4.23 7.51 13.32
CA GLU A 253 3.25 8.03 14.29
C GLU A 253 2.16 7.03 14.67
N GLY A 254 1.97 5.97 13.87
CA GLY A 254 0.85 5.05 14.06
C GLY A 254 0.96 3.74 13.30
N THR A 255 0.10 2.80 13.66
CA THR A 255 -0.01 1.48 13.05
C THR A 255 -1.44 1.23 12.54
N PRO A 256 -1.63 0.57 11.39
CA PRO A 256 -0.56 0.17 10.47
C PRO A 256 0.07 1.41 9.80
N THR A 257 1.34 1.31 9.41
CA THR A 257 1.93 2.20 8.41
C THR A 257 2.47 1.34 7.28
N VAL A 258 2.15 1.69 6.03
CA VAL A 258 2.51 0.90 4.86
C VAL A 258 3.38 1.73 3.93
N PHE A 259 4.44 1.11 3.41
CA PHE A 259 5.23 1.67 2.32
C PHE A 259 5.27 0.69 1.15
N PHE A 260 5.25 1.22 -0.07
CA PHE A 260 5.48 0.44 -1.28
C PHE A 260 6.55 1.13 -2.11
N LYS A 261 7.62 0.40 -2.48
CA LYS A 261 8.80 1.00 -3.13
C LYS A 261 9.41 2.17 -2.31
N GLY A 262 9.30 2.09 -0.99
CA GLY A 262 9.78 3.12 -0.08
C GLY A 262 8.93 4.40 -0.01
N GLU A 263 7.83 4.48 -0.77
CA GLU A 263 6.87 5.57 -0.69
C GLU A 263 5.73 5.23 0.28
N LYS A 264 5.35 6.17 1.15
CA LYS A 264 4.27 5.98 2.13
C LYS A 264 2.94 5.85 1.40
N VAL A 265 2.21 4.78 1.69
CA VAL A 265 0.89 4.52 1.09
C VAL A 265 -0.21 5.19 1.91
N ASP A 266 -1.15 5.84 1.22
CA ASP A 266 -2.37 6.36 1.83
C ASP A 266 -3.36 5.22 2.11
N LEU A 267 -3.52 4.87 3.39
CA LEU A 267 -4.40 3.79 3.83
C LEU A 267 -5.87 4.01 3.47
N ASN A 268 -6.30 5.26 3.26
CA ASN A 268 -7.67 5.54 2.81
C ASN A 268 -7.94 5.02 1.38
N LYS A 269 -6.88 4.68 0.63
CA LYS A 269 -6.98 4.07 -0.70
C LYS A 269 -6.93 2.54 -0.65
N LEU A 270 -6.65 1.95 0.52
CA LEU A 270 -6.53 0.50 0.72
C LEU A 270 -7.79 -0.08 1.38
N GLN A 271 -8.97 0.28 0.90
CA GLN A 271 -10.25 -0.08 1.55
C GLN A 271 -10.90 -1.33 0.95
N THR A 272 -10.40 -1.83 -0.18
CA THR A 272 -10.93 -3.01 -0.88
C THR A 272 -9.94 -4.17 -0.81
N ARG A 273 -10.43 -5.39 -1.00
CA ARG A 273 -9.62 -6.63 -1.02
C ARG A 273 -8.67 -6.75 -2.21
N THR A 274 -8.69 -5.79 -3.13
CA THR A 274 -7.84 -5.75 -4.34
C THR A 274 -6.96 -4.50 -4.40
N ALA A 275 -7.06 -3.62 -3.41
CA ALA A 275 -6.42 -2.30 -3.47
C ALA A 275 -4.89 -2.39 -3.43
N LEU A 276 -4.30 -3.36 -2.73
CA LEU A 276 -2.84 -3.56 -2.80
C LEU A 276 -2.44 -4.12 -4.16
N THR A 277 -3.23 -5.02 -4.73
CA THR A 277 -2.98 -5.54 -6.09
C THR A 277 -3.04 -4.42 -7.13
N GLU A 278 -4.01 -3.51 -6.99
CA GLU A 278 -4.13 -2.30 -7.80
C GLU A 278 -2.91 -1.40 -7.67
N LEU A 279 -2.45 -1.15 -6.44
CA LEU A 279 -1.25 -0.38 -6.16
C LEU A 279 0.00 -1.01 -6.79
N VAL A 280 0.15 -2.34 -6.68
CA VAL A 280 1.34 -3.07 -7.14
C VAL A 280 1.38 -3.16 -8.67
N THR A 281 0.24 -3.40 -9.30
CA THR A 281 0.15 -3.64 -10.75
C THR A 281 -0.16 -2.39 -11.56
N GLY A 282 -0.64 -1.32 -10.92
CA GLY A 282 -1.11 -0.11 -11.59
C GLY A 282 -2.43 -0.31 -12.36
N SER A 283 -3.19 -1.37 -12.06
CA SER A 283 -4.44 -1.71 -12.74
C SER A 283 -5.40 -2.45 -11.81
N THR A 284 -6.71 -2.23 -11.98
CA THR A 284 -7.73 -3.06 -11.32
C THR A 284 -7.67 -4.48 -11.89
N PRO A 285 -7.52 -5.53 -11.04
CA PRO A 285 -7.55 -6.90 -11.52
C PRO A 285 -8.83 -7.13 -12.31
N THR A 286 -8.72 -7.60 -13.56
CA THR A 286 -9.86 -8.10 -14.31
C THR A 286 -10.46 -9.24 -13.49
N ALA A 287 -11.71 -9.08 -13.05
CA ALA A 287 -12.40 -10.07 -12.22
C ALA A 287 -12.16 -11.49 -12.79
N GLN A 288 -11.63 -12.37 -11.94
CA GLN A 288 -11.47 -13.78 -12.26
C GLN A 288 -12.85 -14.32 -12.71
N PRO A 289 -12.96 -15.05 -13.83
CA PRO A 289 -14.26 -15.51 -14.30
C PRO A 289 -14.87 -16.39 -13.23
N THR A 290 -16.01 -15.97 -12.68
CA THR A 290 -16.88 -16.85 -11.91
C THR A 290 -17.07 -18.10 -12.74
N GLN A 291 -16.71 -19.26 -12.18
CA GLN A 291 -16.97 -20.54 -12.83
C GLN A 291 -18.42 -20.53 -13.32
N GLN A 292 -18.55 -20.58 -14.64
CA GLN A 292 -19.81 -20.60 -15.34
C GLN A 292 -20.61 -21.75 -14.74
N ALA A 293 -21.68 -21.42 -14.02
CA ALA A 293 -22.64 -22.38 -13.55
C ALA A 293 -23.02 -23.25 -14.74
N SER A 294 -22.60 -24.51 -14.71
CA SER A 294 -22.97 -25.53 -15.67
C SER A 294 -24.48 -25.48 -15.83
N GLN A 295 -24.92 -25.10 -17.03
CA GLN A 295 -26.33 -25.09 -17.39
C GLN A 295 -26.87 -26.50 -17.17
N GLN A 296 -27.70 -26.65 -16.14
CA GLN A 296 -28.46 -27.85 -15.87
C GLN A 296 -29.46 -28.03 -17.03
N PRO A 297 -29.43 -29.14 -17.78
CA PRO A 297 -30.40 -29.37 -18.84
C PRO A 297 -31.81 -29.51 -18.25
N SER A 298 -32.77 -28.81 -18.84
CA SER A 298 -34.18 -28.92 -18.49
C SER A 298 -34.68 -30.36 -18.66
N PRO A 299 -35.53 -30.88 -17.75
CA PRO A 299 -36.09 -32.22 -17.89
C PRO A 299 -37.12 -32.27 -19.02
N GLN A 300 -36.91 -33.21 -19.94
CA GLN A 300 -37.82 -33.56 -21.03
C GLN A 300 -39.07 -34.26 -20.45
N PRO A 301 -40.30 -33.95 -20.89
CA PRO A 301 -41.49 -34.58 -20.36
C PRO A 301 -41.63 -36.02 -20.90
N THR A 302 -41.68 -36.99 -20.00
CA THR A 302 -41.98 -38.38 -20.30
C THR A 302 -43.47 -38.50 -20.64
N GLN A 303 -43.79 -38.95 -21.86
CA GLN A 303 -45.14 -39.38 -22.21
C GLN A 303 -45.45 -40.70 -21.48
N GLN A 304 -46.60 -40.74 -20.81
CA GLN A 304 -47.19 -41.95 -20.26
C GLN A 304 -47.81 -42.78 -21.39
N GLY A 305 -47.38 -44.02 -21.49
CA GLY A 305 -48.09 -45.15 -22.09
C GLY A 305 -48.07 -46.30 -21.10
#